data_AF-A0A354DJQ6-F1
#
_entry.id   AF-A0A354DJQ6-F1
#
_cell.length_a   1.000
_cell.length_b   1.000
_cell.length_c   1.000
_cell.angle_alpha   90.00
_cell.angle_beta   90.00
_cell.angle_gamma   90.00
#
_symmetry.space_group_name_H-M   'P 1'
#
loop_
_entity.id
_entity.type
_entity.pdbx_description
1 polymer ?
#
loop_
_entity_poly.entity_id
_entity_poly.type
_entity_poly.pdbx_seq_one_letter_code
_entity_poly.pdbx_strand_id
1 'polypeptide(L)'
;GMIAPIKEIGLMAREYNIPFLVDGSQSVGILPIDVKEMNISLLGFPGHKGLYGPQGTGALYVHPDLQLEPLLHGGTGSHSELIEQPETRPDRFESGTLNTPGIAGLLAGVEFVLNLGVEEIRNKEWELTTYTLSKFEDLPGVEVYGPNREK
;
A
#
# COMPACT_ATOMS: atom_id res chain seq x y z
N GLY A 1 -1.51 -13.96 -7.33
CA GLY A 1 -1.88 -14.48 -6.00
C GLY A 1 -3.38 -14.33 -5.78
N MET A 2 -3.90 -14.68 -4.60
CA MET A 2 -5.30 -14.41 -4.26
C MET A 2 -5.51 -12.92 -3.99
N ILE A 3 -6.58 -12.34 -4.56
CA ILE A 3 -7.05 -10.99 -4.23
C ILE A 3 -8.13 -11.15 -3.16
N ALA A 4 -7.89 -10.60 -1.97
CA ALA A 4 -8.85 -10.66 -0.88
C ALA A 4 -10.01 -9.65 -1.13
N PRO A 5 -11.25 -9.99 -0.73
CA PRO A 5 -12.42 -9.10 -0.83
C PRO A 5 -12.38 -8.02 0.27
N ILE A 6 -11.41 -7.10 0.17
CA ILE A 6 -11.12 -6.13 1.24
C ILE A 6 -12.25 -5.11 1.44
N LYS A 7 -13.05 -4.84 0.40
CA LYS A 7 -14.19 -3.92 0.51
C LYS A 7 -15.26 -4.54 1.42
N GLU A 8 -15.59 -5.80 1.21
CA GLU A 8 -16.54 -6.57 2.00
C GLU A 8 -16.05 -6.70 3.45
N ILE A 9 -14.78 -7.06 3.64
CA ILE A 9 -14.17 -7.18 4.98
C ILE A 9 -14.19 -5.84 5.70
N GLY A 10 -13.83 -4.75 5.02
CA GLY A 10 -13.81 -3.42 5.61
C GLY A 10 -15.20 -2.92 5.99
N LEU A 11 -16.22 -3.18 5.17
CA LEU A 11 -17.61 -2.87 5.49
C LEU A 11 -18.09 -3.66 6.72
N MET A 12 -17.77 -4.96 6.80
CA MET A 12 -18.05 -5.75 8.00
C MET A 12 -17.34 -5.19 9.23
N ALA A 13 -16.06 -4.83 9.13
CA ALA A 13 -15.31 -4.25 10.25
C ALA A 13 -15.96 -2.95 10.76
N ARG A 14 -16.53 -2.15 9.85
CA ARG A 14 -17.29 -0.93 10.19
C ARG A 14 -18.48 -1.23 11.09
N GLU A 15 -19.26 -2.28 10.78
CA GLU A 15 -20.46 -2.65 11.55
C GLU A 15 -20.14 -2.93 13.02
N TYR A 16 -18.93 -3.44 13.28
CA TYR A 16 -18.45 -3.78 14.63
C TYR A 16 -17.51 -2.71 15.23
N ASN A 17 -17.32 -1.57 14.56
CA ASN A 17 -16.36 -0.53 14.95
C ASN A 17 -14.93 -1.05 15.17
N ILE A 18 -14.50 -2.00 14.33
CA ILE A 18 -13.16 -2.60 14.39
C ILE A 18 -12.23 -1.85 13.42
N PRO A 19 -11.07 -1.35 13.88
CA PRO A 19 -10.05 -0.80 12.99
C PRO A 19 -9.56 -1.85 11.99
N PHE A 20 -9.53 -1.49 10.71
CA PHE A 20 -9.15 -2.39 9.62
C PHE A 20 -7.82 -1.95 9.01
N LEU A 21 -6.78 -2.78 9.19
CA LEU A 21 -5.46 -2.61 8.58
C LEU A 21 -5.33 -3.51 7.34
N VAL A 22 -4.93 -2.91 6.23
CA VAL A 22 -4.65 -3.61 4.97
C VAL A 22 -3.16 -3.54 4.67
N ASP A 23 -2.56 -4.69 4.35
CA ASP A 23 -1.23 -4.77 3.73
C ASP A 23 -1.37 -4.58 2.21
N GLY A 24 -0.95 -3.41 1.74
CA GLY A 24 -0.97 -3.01 0.34
C GLY A 24 0.27 -3.40 -0.45
N SER A 25 1.17 -4.23 0.10
CA SER A 25 2.51 -4.45 -0.45
C SER A 25 2.55 -5.00 -1.88
N GLN A 26 1.51 -5.73 -2.31
CA GLN A 26 1.43 -6.32 -3.64
C GLN A 26 0.26 -5.76 -4.46
N SER A 27 -0.39 -4.70 -3.98
CA SER A 27 -1.60 -4.15 -4.60
C SER A 27 -1.49 -2.65 -4.90
N VAL A 28 -0.86 -1.85 -4.03
CA VAL A 28 -0.71 -0.41 -4.27
C VAL A 28 0.15 -0.18 -5.51
N GLY A 29 -0.40 0.57 -6.47
CA GLY A 29 0.19 0.81 -7.79
C GLY A 29 -0.25 -0.16 -8.88
N ILE A 30 -0.95 -1.24 -8.52
CA ILE A 30 -1.41 -2.30 -9.44
C ILE A 30 -2.93 -2.44 -9.42
N LEU A 31 -3.56 -2.35 -8.24
CA LEU A 31 -5.00 -2.46 -8.06
C LEU A 31 -5.57 -1.13 -7.56
N PRO A 32 -6.79 -0.76 -7.99
CA PRO A 32 -7.47 0.41 -7.44
C PRO A 32 -7.79 0.18 -5.97
N ILE A 33 -7.39 1.12 -5.12
CA ILE A 33 -7.65 1.10 -3.68
C ILE A 33 -8.24 2.45 -3.27
N ASP A 34 -9.45 2.41 -2.73
CA ASP A 34 -10.11 3.57 -2.14
C ASP A 34 -10.31 3.33 -0.65
N VAL A 35 -9.51 4.01 0.17
CA VAL A 35 -9.51 3.85 1.62
C VAL A 35 -10.84 4.24 2.28
N LYS A 36 -11.61 5.13 1.64
CA LYS A 36 -12.92 5.57 2.16
C LYS A 36 -14.00 4.56 1.80
N GLU A 37 -14.10 4.19 0.52
CA GLU A 37 -15.11 3.22 0.07
C GLU A 37 -14.92 1.84 0.70
N MET A 38 -13.67 1.45 0.96
CA MET A 38 -13.32 0.15 1.53
C MET A 38 -13.23 0.17 3.06
N ASN A 39 -13.53 1.30 3.72
CA ASN A 39 -13.44 1.46 5.18
C ASN A 39 -12.08 1.02 5.76
N ILE A 40 -11.00 1.41 5.10
CA ILE A 40 -9.64 1.06 5.54
C ILE A 40 -9.20 2.08 6.59
N SER A 41 -8.92 1.62 7.81
CA SER A 41 -8.44 2.48 8.89
C SER A 41 -6.93 2.73 8.79
N LEU A 42 -6.19 1.72 8.28
CA LEU A 42 -4.75 1.77 8.07
C LEU A 42 -4.39 1.05 6.77
N LEU A 43 -3.49 1.62 5.96
CA LEU A 43 -2.98 0.96 4.74
C LEU A 43 -1.46 1.13 4.68
N GLY A 44 -0.73 0.03 4.81
CA GLY A 44 0.74 0.01 4.74
C GLY A 44 1.24 -0.51 3.40
N PHE A 45 2.25 0.13 2.81
CA PHE A 45 2.85 -0.34 1.56
C PHE A 45 4.28 0.18 1.36
N PRO A 46 5.16 -0.59 0.69
CA PRO A 46 6.50 -0.16 0.31
C PRO A 46 6.46 0.61 -1.01
N GLY A 47 7.37 1.58 -1.16
CA GLY A 47 7.51 2.35 -2.40
C GLY A 47 8.20 1.58 -3.53
N HIS A 48 9.12 0.66 -3.19
CA HIS A 48 9.99 -0.04 -4.14
C HIS A 48 9.38 -1.26 -4.85
N LYS A 49 8.04 -1.37 -4.84
CA LYS A 49 7.29 -2.42 -5.52
C LYS A 49 6.42 -1.82 -6.63
N GLY A 50 5.09 -1.95 -6.53
CA GLY A 50 4.14 -1.46 -7.53
C GLY A 50 4.16 0.06 -7.77
N LEU A 51 4.83 0.83 -6.91
CA LEU A 51 5.01 2.27 -7.07
C LEU A 51 6.35 2.68 -7.73
N TYR A 52 7.20 1.72 -8.09
CA TYR A 52 8.48 1.97 -8.80
C TYR A 52 9.43 2.96 -8.11
N GLY A 53 9.26 3.19 -6.81
CA GLY A 53 10.14 4.03 -6.01
C GLY A 53 11.45 3.35 -5.61
N PRO A 54 12.39 4.07 -5.01
CA PRO A 54 13.64 3.49 -4.52
C PRO A 54 13.43 2.69 -3.21
N GLN A 55 14.35 1.76 -2.93
CA GLN A 55 14.40 1.07 -1.63
C GLN A 55 14.56 2.06 -0.47
N GLY A 56 14.07 1.68 0.72
CA GLY A 56 14.04 2.58 1.88
C GLY A 56 12.92 3.63 1.84
N THR A 57 11.90 3.40 1.00
CA THR A 57 10.68 4.21 0.93
C THR A 57 9.43 3.35 1.11
N GLY A 58 8.36 3.97 1.60
CA GLY A 58 7.06 3.37 1.85
C GLY A 58 6.15 4.38 2.54
N ALA A 59 4.90 3.98 2.80
CA ALA A 59 3.96 4.82 3.53
C ALA A 59 3.00 3.97 4.37
N LEU A 60 2.48 4.61 5.41
CA LEU A 60 1.35 4.13 6.18
C LEU A 60 0.27 5.21 6.13
N TYR A 61 -0.82 4.95 5.43
CA TYR A 61 -2.03 5.74 5.58
C TYR A 61 -2.65 5.45 6.95
N VAL A 62 -3.05 6.51 7.65
CA VAL A 62 -3.78 6.45 8.92
C VAL A 62 -5.04 7.28 8.78
N HIS A 63 -6.19 6.66 9.05
CA HIS A 63 -7.47 7.37 9.03
C HIS A 63 -7.43 8.60 9.97
N PRO A 64 -7.99 9.76 9.57
CA PRO A 64 -7.92 10.99 10.39
C PRO A 64 -8.43 10.81 11.82
N ASP A 65 -9.48 10.02 11.99
CA ASP A 65 -10.11 9.77 13.31
C ASP A 65 -9.36 8.72 14.15
N LEU A 66 -8.45 7.94 13.57
CA LEU A 66 -7.69 6.92 14.30
C LEU A 66 -6.47 7.57 14.94
N GLN A 67 -6.39 7.55 16.27
CA GLN A 67 -5.21 8.00 17.02
C GLN A 67 -4.24 6.84 17.24
N LEU A 68 -2.96 7.08 16.94
CA LEU A 68 -1.87 6.14 17.17
C LEU A 68 -0.83 6.81 18.05
N GLU A 69 -0.19 6.02 18.90
CA GLU A 69 0.98 6.45 19.65
C GLU A 69 2.23 6.42 18.75
N PRO A 70 3.07 7.47 18.74
CA PRO A 70 4.32 7.47 17.99
C PRO A 70 5.25 6.35 18.46
N LEU A 71 5.78 5.57 17.51
CA LEU A 71 6.78 4.54 17.83
C LEU A 71 8.16 5.15 18.13
N LEU A 72 8.53 6.20 17.38
CA LEU A 72 9.82 6.86 17.47
C LEU A 72 9.62 8.33 17.88
N HIS A 73 10.46 8.80 18.80
CA HIS A 73 10.46 10.18 19.28
C HIS A 73 11.78 10.86 18.92
N GLY A 74 11.74 12.15 18.61
CA GLY A 74 12.92 12.93 18.29
C GLY A 74 12.58 14.18 17.47
N GLY A 75 13.61 14.87 16.99
CA GLY A 75 13.39 16.03 16.12
C GLY A 75 12.72 15.64 14.82
N THR A 76 11.58 16.24 14.50
CA THR A 76 10.84 16.05 13.23
C THR A 76 11.25 17.06 12.16
N GLY A 77 11.97 18.13 12.54
CA GLY A 77 12.34 19.24 11.66
C GLY A 77 11.26 20.32 11.50
N SER A 78 10.06 20.13 12.05
CA SER A 78 8.98 21.13 12.01
C SER A 78 8.83 21.93 13.30
N HIS A 79 8.72 21.24 14.44
CA HIS A 79 8.55 21.83 15.78
C HIS A 79 9.68 21.39 16.72
N SER A 80 10.92 21.69 16.32
CA SER A 80 12.12 21.22 17.03
C SER A 80 12.35 21.92 18.38
N GLU A 81 11.63 23.00 18.64
CA GLU A 81 11.61 23.76 19.88
C GLU A 81 10.76 23.11 20.99
N LEU A 82 9.86 22.20 20.64
CA LEU A 82 9.01 21.51 21.61
C LEU A 82 9.82 20.44 22.36
N ILE A 83 9.55 20.31 23.65
CA ILE A 83 10.12 19.25 24.49
C ILE A 83 9.47 17.90 24.14
N GLU A 84 8.17 17.92 23.89
CA GLU A 84 7.36 16.75 23.54
C GLU A 84 7.26 16.57 22.03
N GLN A 85 7.00 15.33 21.59
CA GLN A 85 6.75 15.03 20.19
C GLN A 85 5.56 15.85 19.65
N PRO A 86 5.67 16.49 18.48
CA PRO A 86 4.58 17.27 17.93
C PRO A 86 3.33 16.42 17.69
N GLU A 87 2.16 17.02 17.85
CA GLU A 87 0.89 16.35 17.61
C GLU A 87 0.43 16.41 16.14
N THR A 88 1.03 17.31 15.36
CA THR A 88 0.68 17.57 13.97
C THR A 88 1.03 16.38 13.08
N ARG A 89 0.09 15.98 12.22
CA ARG A 89 0.33 14.93 11.21
C ARG A 89 0.80 15.56 9.89
N PRO A 90 1.70 14.90 9.14
CA PRO A 90 2.30 13.59 9.41
C PRO A 90 3.48 13.62 10.41
N ASP A 91 4.05 14.79 10.70
CA ASP A 91 5.30 15.00 11.45
C ASP A 91 5.41 14.19 12.74
N ARG A 92 4.31 14.05 13.48
CA ARG A 92 4.18 13.24 14.70
C ARG A 92 4.76 11.83 14.53
N PHE A 93 4.66 11.25 13.34
CA PHE A 93 5.09 9.88 13.04
C PHE A 93 6.42 9.79 12.28
N GLU A 94 7.04 10.93 11.95
CA GLU A 94 8.19 11.03 11.05
C GLU A 94 9.41 11.64 11.77
N SER A 95 9.83 10.98 12.86
CA SER A 95 10.98 11.40 13.66
C SER A 95 12.31 11.22 12.92
N GLY A 96 13.15 12.25 12.97
CA GLY A 96 14.47 12.28 12.36
C GLY A 96 14.50 12.94 10.97
N THR A 97 15.70 13.03 10.40
CA THR A 97 15.87 13.54 9.04
C THR A 97 15.27 12.58 8.03
N LEU A 98 14.29 13.03 7.27
CA LEU A 98 13.64 12.23 6.22
C LEU A 98 14.61 11.82 5.11
N ASN A 99 14.33 10.66 4.51
CA ASN A 99 14.98 10.21 3.28
C ASN A 99 14.47 11.02 2.07
N THR A 100 14.75 12.32 2.04
CA THR A 100 14.24 13.25 1.01
C THR A 100 14.58 12.81 -0.42
N PRO A 101 15.81 12.34 -0.74
CA PRO A 101 16.09 11.82 -2.08
C PRO A 101 15.25 10.58 -2.41
N GLY A 102 15.04 9.69 -1.44
CA GLY A 102 14.17 8.53 -1.60
C GLY A 102 12.72 8.93 -1.86
N ILE A 103 12.18 9.87 -1.07
CA ILE A 103 10.82 10.39 -1.21
C ILE A 103 10.63 11.06 -2.58
N ALA A 104 11.61 11.83 -3.06
CA ALA A 104 11.57 12.41 -4.41
C ALA A 104 11.57 11.34 -5.50
N GLY A 105 12.35 10.26 -5.34
CA GLY A 105 12.31 9.12 -6.25
C GLY A 105 10.98 8.36 -6.22
N LEU A 106 10.36 8.24 -5.03
CA LEU A 106 9.03 7.66 -4.89
C LEU A 106 7.97 8.52 -5.60
N LEU A 107 8.04 9.84 -5.49
CA LEU A 107 7.16 10.75 -6.23
C LEU A 107 7.21 10.47 -7.73
N ALA A 108 8.42 10.39 -8.31
CA ALA A 108 8.57 10.10 -9.74
C ALA A 108 7.94 8.75 -10.15
N GLY A 109 8.09 7.72 -9.31
CA GLY A 109 7.45 6.42 -9.51
C GLY A 109 5.92 6.47 -9.42
N VAL A 110 5.37 7.22 -8.45
CA VAL A 110 3.93 7.46 -8.31
C VAL A 110 3.39 8.22 -9.52
N GLU A 111 4.07 9.27 -9.97
CA GLU A 111 3.68 10.02 -11.17
C GLU A 111 3.69 9.12 -12.41
N PHE A 112 4.67 8.24 -12.57
CA PHE A 112 4.69 7.24 -13.64
C PHE A 112 3.44 6.35 -13.60
N VAL A 113 3.10 5.79 -12.43
CA VAL A 113 1.91 4.94 -12.24
C VAL A 113 0.62 5.72 -12.55
N LEU A 114 0.50 6.96 -12.09
CA LEU A 114 -0.68 7.79 -12.33
C LEU A 114 -0.83 8.19 -13.81
N ASN A 115 0.29 8.45 -14.49
CA ASN A 115 0.30 8.80 -15.92
C ASN A 115 -0.05 7.61 -16.81
N LEU A 116 0.45 6.41 -16.48
CA LEU A 116 0.09 5.18 -17.20
C LEU A 116 -1.33 4.72 -16.85
N GLY A 117 -1.73 4.89 -15.60
CA GLY A 117 -3.02 4.47 -15.06
C GLY A 117 -2.97 3.07 -14.44
N VAL A 118 -3.50 2.97 -13.22
CA VAL A 118 -3.52 1.72 -12.43
C VAL A 118 -4.29 0.61 -13.15
N GLU A 119 -5.40 0.94 -13.82
CA GLU A 119 -6.18 -0.05 -14.60
C GLU A 119 -5.41 -0.58 -15.81
N GLU A 120 -4.60 0.24 -16.48
CA GLU A 120 -3.78 -0.21 -17.60
C GLU A 120 -2.70 -1.19 -17.12
N ILE A 121 -2.02 -0.85 -16.02
CA ILE A 121 -1.04 -1.73 -15.35
C ILE A 121 -1.70 -3.06 -14.97
N ARG A 122 -2.87 -3.00 -14.29
CA ARG A 122 -3.64 -4.18 -13.90
C ARG A 122 -3.97 -5.08 -15.08
N ASN A 123 -4.49 -4.51 -16.16
CA ASN A 123 -4.89 -5.26 -17.35
C ASN A 123 -3.69 -5.95 -17.97
N LYS A 124 -2.54 -5.27 -18.02
CA LYS A 124 -1.31 -5.86 -18.55
C LYS A 124 -0.80 -7.00 -17.69
N GLU A 125 -0.79 -6.82 -16.37
CA GLU A 125 -0.40 -7.90 -15.44
C GLU A 125 -1.34 -9.09 -15.52
N TRP A 126 -2.64 -8.86 -15.67
CA TRP A 126 -3.62 -9.93 -15.82
C TRP A 126 -3.44 -10.72 -17.12
N GLU A 127 -3.19 -10.03 -18.24
CA GLU A 127 -2.88 -10.65 -19.53
C GLU A 127 -1.65 -11.57 -19.42
N LEU A 128 -0.56 -11.04 -18.88
CA LEU A 128 0.71 -11.78 -18.72
C LEU A 128 0.54 -12.95 -17.74
N THR A 129 -0.12 -12.74 -16.62
CA THR A 129 -0.40 -13.79 -15.63
C THR A 129 -1.22 -14.91 -16.25
N THR A 130 -2.31 -14.58 -16.96
CA THR A 130 -3.18 -15.56 -17.61
C THR A 130 -2.41 -16.37 -18.66
N TYR A 131 -1.60 -15.70 -19.47
CA TYR A 131 -0.74 -16.36 -20.46
C TYR A 131 0.26 -17.31 -19.78
N THR A 132 1.01 -16.83 -18.79
CA THR A 132 1.99 -17.65 -18.06
C THR A 132 1.35 -18.87 -17.41
N LEU A 133 0.22 -18.69 -16.71
CA LEU A 133 -0.48 -19.80 -16.06
C LEU A 133 -0.97 -20.84 -17.07
N SER A 134 -1.46 -20.42 -18.25
CA SER A 134 -1.88 -21.38 -19.29
C SER A 134 -0.72 -22.22 -19.82
N LYS A 135 0.49 -21.66 -19.87
CA LYS A 135 1.69 -22.42 -20.25
C LYS A 135 2.16 -23.37 -19.17
N PHE A 136 1.95 -23.04 -17.90
CA PHE A 136 2.34 -23.90 -16.78
C PHE A 136 1.38 -25.07 -16.57
N GLU A 137 0.09 -24.90 -16.84
CA GLU A 137 -0.90 -26.00 -16.79
C GLU A 137 -0.58 -27.14 -17.77
N ASP A 138 0.01 -26.82 -18.92
CA ASP A 138 0.39 -27.81 -19.93
C ASP A 138 1.74 -28.50 -19.66
N LEU A 139 2.50 -28.08 -18.63
CA LEU A 139 3.85 -28.59 -18.37
C LEU A 139 3.84 -29.83 -17.46
N PRO A 140 4.34 -30.99 -17.93
CA PRO A 140 4.44 -32.19 -17.10
C PRO A 140 5.36 -31.96 -15.89
N GLY A 141 4.88 -32.33 -14.70
CA GLY A 141 5.64 -32.22 -13.45
C GLY A 141 5.60 -30.82 -12.81
N VAL A 142 4.80 -29.90 -13.34
CA VAL A 142 4.55 -28.59 -12.73
C VAL A 142 3.20 -28.60 -12.01
N GLU A 143 3.18 -28.08 -10.79
CA GLU A 143 1.95 -27.84 -10.01
C GLU A 143 1.83 -26.35 -9.73
N VAL A 144 0.66 -25.79 -10.01
CA VAL A 144 0.37 -24.35 -9.84
C VAL A 144 -0.48 -24.14 -8.60
N TYR A 145 -0.03 -23.29 -7.69
CA TYR A 145 -0.78 -22.90 -6.48
C TYR A 145 -1.40 -21.51 -6.63
N GLY A 146 -2.67 -21.37 -6.24
CA GLY A 146 -3.40 -20.11 -6.29
C GLY A 146 -4.91 -20.31 -6.35
N PRO A 147 -5.70 -19.23 -6.37
CA PRO A 147 -7.14 -19.33 -6.58
C PRO A 147 -7.44 -19.96 -7.95
N ASN A 148 -8.41 -20.88 -7.99
CA ASN A 148 -8.90 -21.43 -9.26
C ASN A 148 -9.47 -20.31 -10.11
N ARG A 149 -9.20 -20.33 -11.42
CA ARG A 149 -9.67 -19.32 -12.39
C ARG A 149 -11.20 -19.17 -12.47
N GLU A 150 -11.96 -20.07 -11.84
CA GLU A 150 -13.42 -20.12 -11.89
C GLU A 150 -14.14 -19.38 -10.76
N LYS A 151 -13.45 -18.63 -9.88
CA LYS A 151 -14.09 -17.82 -8.84
C LYS A 151 -13.46 -16.46 -8.65
#